data_AF-V6TMU9-F1
#
_entry.id   AF-V6TMU9-F1
#
_cell.length_a   1.000
_cell.length_b   1.000
_cell.length_c   1.000
_cell.angle_alpha   90.00
_cell.angle_beta   90.00
_cell.angle_gamma   90.00
#
_symmetry.space_group_name_H-M   'P 1'
#
loop_
_entity.id
_entity.type
_entity.pdbx_description
1 polymer ?
#
loop_
_entity_poly.entity_id
_entity_poly.type
_entity_poly.pdbx_seq_one_letter_code
_entity_poly.pdbx_strand_id
1 'polypeptide(L)'
;RAAEKDDVEVVKALVIKQRKLRDSDGKTALIHAAERGSIGAVKILLEHEKGIKDKQGRTALCYTLKNKHLEAAKTIIPHEDPTDEDGVTALMRAAARGDAEMVELLAPLQKGAKDKDGNTAFVHALRNKHEGIAAILGEHEASLLTPLMCAAAAEGIEEAGPHLSDEDMAEFSDIFNNDLYLGGLGHTPDPWVREDSIFIHRQCTPSEDKACRVCLEQGNSRMS
;
A
#
# COMPACT_ATOMS: atom_id res chain seq x y z
N ARG A 1 19.08 26.57 8.87
CA ARG A 1 20.52 26.36 9.18
C ARG A 1 20.76 25.44 10.36
N ALA A 2 20.36 25.75 11.61
CA ALA A 2 20.59 24.83 12.74
C ALA A 2 19.91 23.47 12.54
N ALA A 3 18.63 23.51 12.12
CA ALA A 3 17.84 22.32 11.79
C ALA A 3 18.48 21.46 10.68
N GLU A 4 19.01 22.07 9.62
CA GLU A 4 19.69 21.38 8.51
C GLU A 4 21.01 20.70 8.90
N LYS A 5 21.67 21.21 9.95
CA LYS A 5 22.97 20.71 10.42
C LYS A 5 22.84 19.70 11.56
N ASP A 6 21.61 19.35 11.93
CA ASP A 6 21.29 18.55 13.11
C ASP A 6 21.89 19.14 14.41
N ASP A 7 21.96 20.48 14.51
CA ASP A 7 22.42 21.17 15.71
C ASP A 7 21.30 21.19 16.76
N VAL A 8 21.13 20.05 17.42
CA VAL A 8 20.06 19.75 18.39
C VAL A 8 19.98 20.80 19.49
N GLU A 9 21.11 21.28 20.00
CA GLU A 9 21.13 22.23 21.13
C GLU A 9 20.66 23.62 20.70
N VAL A 10 21.10 24.09 19.54
CA VAL A 10 20.59 25.35 18.98
C VAL A 10 19.11 25.22 18.60
N VAL A 11 18.70 24.08 18.05
CA VAL A 11 17.28 23.81 17.74
C VAL A 11 16.43 23.87 19.01
N LYS A 12 16.81 23.19 20.10
CA LYS A 12 16.09 23.25 21.39
C LYS A 12 16.01 24.67 21.94
N ALA A 13 17.11 25.43 21.88
CA ALA A 13 17.15 26.78 22.40
C ALA A 13 16.23 27.74 21.64
N LEU A 14 16.04 27.52 20.33
CA LEU A 14 15.30 28.43 19.46
C LEU A 14 13.86 27.99 19.16
N VAL A 15 13.52 26.71 19.32
CA VAL A 15 12.24 26.15 18.83
C VAL A 15 11.02 26.88 19.39
N ILE A 16 11.03 27.29 20.66
CA ILE A 16 9.91 28.02 21.27
C ILE A 16 9.70 29.40 20.63
N LYS A 17 10.79 30.09 20.24
CA LYS A 17 10.75 31.43 19.67
C LYS A 17 10.55 31.43 18.15
N GLN A 18 11.02 30.38 17.46
CA GLN A 18 11.10 30.34 16.00
C GLN A 18 10.21 29.27 15.34
N ARG A 19 9.43 28.49 16.12
CA ARG A 19 8.50 27.51 15.56
C ARG A 19 7.56 28.13 14.53
N LYS A 20 7.28 27.36 13.47
CA LYS A 20 6.34 27.69 12.40
C LYS A 20 6.73 28.89 11.54
N LEU A 21 7.93 29.46 11.73
CA LEU A 21 8.48 30.43 10.79
C LEU A 21 8.73 29.74 9.45
N ARG A 22 8.56 30.49 8.37
CA ARG A 22 8.67 30.01 7.00
C ARG A 22 9.63 30.88 6.21
N ASP A 23 10.41 30.25 5.35
CA ASP A 23 11.24 30.96 4.38
C ASP A 23 10.43 31.44 3.15
N SER A 24 11.13 31.94 2.13
CA SER A 24 10.53 32.41 0.88
C SER A 24 9.79 31.33 0.10
N ASP A 25 10.11 30.05 0.30
CA ASP A 25 9.45 28.91 -0.35
C ASP A 25 8.32 28.33 0.52
N GLY A 26 8.11 28.90 1.70
CA GLY A 26 7.13 28.42 2.67
C GLY A 26 7.63 27.25 3.52
N LYS A 27 8.92 26.87 3.42
CA LYS A 27 9.50 25.76 4.18
C LYS A 27 9.75 26.18 5.62
N THR A 28 9.44 25.28 6.56
CA THR A 28 9.76 25.45 7.98
C THR A 28 11.09 24.79 8.36
N ALA A 29 11.52 24.97 9.60
CA ALA A 29 12.71 24.29 10.13
C ALA A 29 12.59 22.76 10.05
N LEU A 30 11.41 22.19 10.31
CA LEU A 30 11.14 20.76 10.19
C LEU A 30 11.30 20.28 8.74
N ILE A 31 10.79 21.02 7.76
CA ILE A 31 10.94 20.66 6.33
C ILE A 31 12.43 20.65 5.94
N HIS A 32 13.19 21.65 6.39
CA HIS A 32 14.64 21.70 6.16
C HIS A 32 15.41 20.58 6.85
N ALA A 33 15.02 20.19 8.08
CA ALA A 33 15.60 19.05 8.78
C ALA A 33 15.28 17.72 8.06
N ALA A 34 14.05 17.55 7.61
CA ALA A 34 13.57 16.41 6.83
C ALA A 34 14.34 16.26 5.51
N GLU A 35 14.52 17.36 4.77
CA GLU A 35 15.26 17.40 3.51
C GLU A 35 16.74 17.01 3.67
N ARG A 36 17.29 17.14 4.88
CA ARG A 36 18.68 16.77 5.22
C ARG A 36 18.81 15.46 5.99
N GLY A 37 17.71 14.84 6.38
CA GLY A 37 17.71 13.65 7.24
C GLY A 37 18.25 13.91 8.65
N SER A 38 18.13 15.14 9.16
CA SER A 38 18.61 15.56 10.49
C SER A 38 17.67 15.04 11.59
N ILE A 39 17.86 13.78 12.00
CA ILE A 39 16.94 13.04 12.89
C ILE A 39 16.77 13.74 14.25
N GLY A 40 17.84 14.27 14.85
CA GLY A 40 17.78 14.94 16.15
C GLY A 40 16.89 16.18 16.09
N ALA A 41 17.09 17.02 15.08
CA ALA A 41 16.27 18.19 14.80
C ALA A 41 14.82 17.81 14.47
N VAL A 42 14.60 16.78 13.64
CA VAL A 42 13.26 16.26 13.30
C VAL A 42 12.47 15.92 14.57
N LYS A 43 13.06 15.17 15.50
CA LYS A 43 12.38 14.76 16.75
C LYS A 43 11.91 15.94 17.59
N ILE A 44 12.69 17.02 17.65
CA ILE A 44 12.32 18.22 18.43
C ILE A 44 11.25 19.03 17.69
N LEU A 45 11.39 19.17 16.37
CA LEU A 45 10.56 20.07 15.59
C LEU A 45 9.17 19.47 15.27
N LEU A 46 9.04 18.14 15.25
CA LEU A 46 7.77 17.43 14.99
C LEU A 46 6.63 17.90 15.90
N GLU A 47 6.90 18.08 17.19
CA GLU A 47 5.90 18.53 18.18
C GLU A 47 5.36 19.94 17.92
N HIS A 48 6.05 20.71 17.07
CA HIS A 48 5.72 22.12 16.82
C HIS A 48 5.30 22.40 15.39
N GLU A 49 5.75 21.59 14.42
CA GLU A 49 5.65 21.89 13.00
C GLU A 49 5.08 20.75 12.14
N LYS A 50 4.66 19.62 12.74
CA LYS A 50 4.07 18.50 11.98
C LYS A 50 2.91 18.95 11.09
N GLY A 51 2.88 18.42 9.86
CA GLY A 51 1.81 18.64 8.89
C GLY A 51 1.83 20.03 8.23
N ILE A 52 2.79 20.89 8.56
CA ILE A 52 2.95 22.17 7.87
C ILE A 52 3.43 21.91 6.43
N LYS A 53 2.76 22.55 5.47
CA LYS A 53 3.05 22.46 4.04
C LYS A 53 3.80 23.69 3.53
N ASP A 54 4.72 23.47 2.60
CA ASP A 54 5.37 24.51 1.79
C ASP A 54 4.40 25.13 0.76
N LYS A 55 4.89 26.07 -0.06
CA LYS A 55 4.06 26.70 -1.11
C LYS A 55 3.62 25.74 -2.23
N GLN A 56 4.27 24.58 -2.36
CA GLN A 56 3.89 23.52 -3.30
C GLN A 56 3.00 22.45 -2.65
N GLY A 57 2.57 22.64 -1.39
CA GLY A 57 1.71 21.70 -0.69
C GLY A 57 2.43 20.48 -0.09
N ARG A 58 3.77 20.47 -0.07
CA ARG A 58 4.57 19.34 0.41
C ARG A 58 4.87 19.46 1.90
N THR A 59 4.78 18.35 2.64
CA THR A 59 5.11 18.26 4.07
C THR A 59 6.55 17.79 4.30
N ALA A 60 6.97 17.74 5.56
CA ALA A 60 8.27 17.20 5.94
C ALA A 60 8.42 15.72 5.54
N LEU A 61 7.35 14.92 5.64
CA LEU A 61 7.35 13.53 5.17
C LEU A 61 7.68 13.44 3.67
N CYS A 62 7.08 14.29 2.83
CA CYS A 62 7.35 14.29 1.39
C CYS A 62 8.84 14.48 1.07
N TYR A 63 9.49 15.47 1.69
CA TYR A 63 10.91 15.73 1.47
C TYR A 63 11.81 14.61 1.99
N THR A 64 11.46 14.05 3.16
CA THR A 64 12.21 12.96 3.78
C THR A 64 12.22 11.73 2.89
N LEU A 65 11.06 11.38 2.34
CA LEU A 65 10.88 10.25 1.46
C LEU A 65 11.58 10.49 0.10
N LYS A 66 11.35 11.64 -0.55
CA LYS A 66 12.01 11.98 -1.84
C LYS A 66 13.52 11.93 -1.76
N ASN A 67 14.10 12.29 -0.62
CA ASN A 67 15.55 12.26 -0.38
C ASN A 67 16.04 10.94 0.23
N LYS A 68 15.17 9.92 0.34
CA LYS A 68 15.49 8.57 0.83
C LYS A 68 16.04 8.54 2.26
N HIS A 69 15.65 9.50 3.10
CA HIS A 69 16.04 9.55 4.52
C HIS A 69 15.15 8.65 5.38
N LEU A 70 15.23 7.34 5.15
CA LEU A 70 14.29 6.35 5.71
C LEU A 70 14.16 6.36 7.23
N GLU A 71 15.24 6.60 7.99
CA GLU A 71 15.19 6.66 9.45
C GLU A 71 14.45 7.92 9.96
N ALA A 72 14.63 9.05 9.28
CA ALA A 72 13.82 10.23 9.55
C ALA A 72 12.36 9.99 9.12
N ALA A 73 12.11 9.27 8.03
CA ALA A 73 10.75 8.95 7.58
C ALA A 73 10.01 8.09 8.60
N LYS A 74 10.65 7.04 9.14
CA LYS A 74 10.11 6.22 10.23
C LYS A 74 9.75 7.06 11.47
N THR A 75 10.52 8.12 11.72
CA THR A 75 10.24 9.05 12.84
C THR A 75 9.06 9.98 12.53
N ILE A 76 8.88 10.40 11.27
CA ILE A 76 7.86 11.39 10.87
C ILE A 76 6.49 10.75 10.61
N ILE A 77 6.44 9.56 10.00
CA ILE A 77 5.20 8.88 9.60
C ILE A 77 4.16 8.81 10.74
N PRO A 78 4.51 8.40 11.99
CA PRO A 78 3.55 8.32 13.09
C PRO A 78 2.90 9.66 13.48
N HIS A 79 3.48 10.78 13.03
CA HIS A 79 3.01 12.12 13.37
C HIS A 79 2.29 12.83 12.21
N GLU A 80 2.70 12.58 10.96
CA GLU A 80 2.11 13.23 9.77
C GLU A 80 1.10 12.34 9.02
N ASP A 81 1.27 11.03 9.01
CA ASP A 81 0.36 10.07 8.36
C ASP A 81 0.31 8.77 9.19
N PRO A 82 -0.28 8.83 10.40
CA PRO A 82 -0.29 7.70 11.34
C PRO A 82 -1.12 6.54 10.79
N THR A 83 -0.71 5.32 11.13
CA THR A 83 -1.60 4.16 11.02
C THR A 83 -2.84 4.41 11.88
N ASP A 84 -4.05 4.26 11.32
CA ASP A 84 -5.28 4.45 12.09
C ASP A 84 -5.65 3.22 12.92
N GLU A 85 -6.78 3.33 13.62
CA GLU A 85 -7.28 2.29 14.50
C GLU A 85 -7.59 0.98 13.78
N ASP A 86 -7.84 1.02 12.47
CA ASP A 86 -8.11 -0.15 11.63
C ASP A 86 -6.85 -0.76 11.03
N GLY A 87 -5.67 -0.25 11.39
CA GLY A 87 -4.41 -0.72 10.85
C GLY A 87 -4.13 -0.18 9.45
N VAL A 88 -4.94 0.75 8.93
CA VAL A 88 -4.72 1.32 7.60
C VAL A 88 -3.51 2.25 7.65
N THR A 89 -2.50 1.92 6.86
CA THR A 89 -1.21 2.61 6.81
C THR A 89 -1.20 3.73 5.77
N ALA A 90 -0.20 4.62 5.87
CA ALA A 90 0.06 5.65 4.84
C ALA A 90 0.21 5.04 3.43
N LEU A 91 0.86 3.88 3.30
CA LEU A 91 1.01 3.15 2.04
C LEU A 91 -0.33 2.68 1.48
N MET A 92 -1.22 2.12 2.32
CA MET A 92 -2.57 1.72 1.90
C MET A 92 -3.39 2.92 1.43
N ARG A 93 -3.32 4.05 2.14
CA ARG A 93 -4.00 5.28 1.72
C ARG A 93 -3.42 5.85 0.43
N ALA A 94 -2.10 5.78 0.23
CA ALA A 94 -1.46 6.17 -1.02
C ALA A 94 -1.94 5.27 -2.18
N ALA A 95 -2.04 3.97 -1.93
CA ALA A 95 -2.50 2.99 -2.90
C ALA A 95 -3.97 3.21 -3.30
N ALA A 96 -4.85 3.43 -2.31
CA ALA A 96 -6.26 3.73 -2.53
C ALA A 96 -6.51 5.06 -3.28
N ARG A 97 -5.54 6.00 -3.25
CA ARG A 97 -5.63 7.29 -3.97
C ARG A 97 -5.04 7.26 -5.39
N GLY A 98 -4.36 6.18 -5.78
CA GLY A 98 -3.64 6.14 -7.05
C GLY A 98 -2.31 6.92 -7.03
N ASP A 99 -1.75 7.19 -5.84
CA ASP A 99 -0.58 8.05 -5.66
C ASP A 99 0.73 7.26 -5.87
N ALA A 100 1.11 7.06 -7.14
CA ALA A 100 2.28 6.27 -7.53
C ALA A 100 3.58 6.75 -6.88
N GLU A 101 3.80 8.06 -6.84
CA GLU A 101 5.01 8.63 -6.23
C GLU A 101 5.07 8.26 -4.74
N MET A 102 3.98 8.43 -4.00
CA MET A 102 3.98 8.11 -2.58
C MET A 102 4.04 6.59 -2.32
N VAL A 103 3.47 5.77 -3.20
CA VAL A 103 3.55 4.30 -3.13
C VAL A 103 4.99 3.82 -3.24
N GLU A 104 5.72 4.25 -4.27
CA GLU A 104 7.14 3.89 -4.46
C GLU A 104 7.99 4.30 -3.26
N LEU A 105 7.70 5.47 -2.69
CA LEU A 105 8.41 6.03 -1.57
C LEU A 105 8.13 5.32 -0.23
N LEU A 106 6.89 4.89 0.00
CA LEU A 106 6.46 4.25 1.26
C LEU A 106 6.63 2.72 1.26
N ALA A 107 6.64 2.08 0.08
CA ALA A 107 6.74 0.62 -0.02
C ALA A 107 7.94 0.03 0.77
N PRO A 108 9.15 0.60 0.74
CA PRO A 108 10.28 0.09 1.53
C PRO A 108 10.06 0.12 3.05
N LEU A 109 9.13 0.95 3.54
CA LEU A 109 8.88 1.16 4.96
C LEU A 109 7.66 0.39 5.48
N GLN A 110 6.66 0.17 4.63
CA GLN A 110 5.34 -0.32 5.05
C GLN A 110 4.82 -1.51 4.23
N LYS A 111 5.61 -2.07 3.30
CA LYS A 111 5.20 -3.24 2.53
C LYS A 111 4.74 -4.39 3.42
N GLY A 112 3.67 -5.06 3.01
CA GLY A 112 3.16 -6.23 3.72
C GLY A 112 2.41 -5.94 5.02
N ALA A 113 2.26 -4.67 5.40
CA ALA A 113 1.34 -4.31 6.45
C ALA A 113 -0.08 -4.74 6.06
N LYS A 114 -0.85 -5.18 7.05
CA LYS A 114 -2.25 -5.61 6.89
C LYS A 114 -3.13 -4.77 7.80
N ASP A 115 -4.28 -4.35 7.28
CA ASP A 115 -5.34 -3.77 8.10
C ASP A 115 -6.09 -4.87 8.90
N LYS A 116 -7.10 -4.49 9.67
CA LYS A 116 -7.92 -5.42 10.46
C LYS A 116 -8.63 -6.49 9.63
N ASP A 117 -8.94 -6.18 8.38
CA ASP A 117 -9.58 -7.10 7.45
C ASP A 117 -8.55 -7.99 6.74
N GLY A 118 -7.25 -7.83 7.05
CA GLY A 118 -6.16 -8.57 6.45
C GLY A 118 -5.70 -8.03 5.09
N ASN A 119 -6.23 -6.89 4.63
CA ASN A 119 -5.93 -6.31 3.32
C ASN A 119 -4.58 -5.58 3.34
N THR A 120 -3.79 -5.72 2.28
CA THR A 120 -2.55 -4.96 2.08
C THR A 120 -2.76 -3.77 1.16
N ALA A 121 -1.74 -2.93 0.98
CA ALA A 121 -1.82 -1.80 0.05
C ALA A 121 -2.17 -2.23 -1.38
N PHE A 122 -1.71 -3.41 -1.82
CA PHE A 122 -2.10 -3.99 -3.10
C PHE A 122 -3.61 -4.18 -3.24
N VAL A 123 -4.26 -4.74 -2.21
CA VAL A 123 -5.72 -4.94 -2.18
C VAL A 123 -6.46 -3.61 -2.22
N HIS A 124 -5.97 -2.60 -1.48
CA HIS A 124 -6.52 -1.24 -1.53
C HIS A 124 -6.40 -0.61 -2.93
N ALA A 125 -5.32 -0.86 -3.67
CA ALA A 125 -5.18 -0.42 -5.07
C ALA A 125 -6.20 -1.09 -5.99
N LEU A 126 -6.38 -2.41 -5.89
CA LEU A 126 -7.33 -3.17 -6.71
C LEU A 126 -8.78 -2.73 -6.48
N ARG A 127 -9.21 -2.62 -5.21
CA ARG A 127 -10.58 -2.20 -4.86
C ARG A 127 -10.92 -0.81 -5.38
N ASN A 128 -9.91 0.06 -5.54
CA ASN A 128 -10.05 1.41 -6.09
C ASN A 128 -9.72 1.50 -7.59
N LYS A 129 -9.54 0.36 -8.28
CA LYS A 129 -9.27 0.27 -9.72
C LYS A 129 -7.99 0.99 -10.15
N HIS A 130 -6.97 0.96 -9.30
CA HIS A 130 -5.66 1.53 -9.55
C HIS A 130 -4.67 0.46 -10.00
N GLU A 131 -4.91 -0.13 -11.17
CA GLU A 131 -4.12 -1.24 -11.74
C GLU A 131 -2.62 -0.93 -11.85
N GLY A 132 -2.26 0.29 -12.26
CA GLY A 132 -0.86 0.71 -12.33
C GLY A 132 -0.16 0.71 -10.97
N ILE A 133 -0.89 1.03 -9.90
CA ILE A 133 -0.38 0.96 -8.52
C ILE A 133 -0.29 -0.49 -8.05
N ALA A 134 -1.29 -1.30 -8.36
CA ALA A 134 -1.27 -2.73 -8.06
C ALA A 134 -0.07 -3.41 -8.73
N ALA A 135 0.28 -3.03 -9.95
CA ALA A 135 1.48 -3.52 -10.63
C ALA A 135 2.77 -3.15 -9.89
N ILE A 136 2.93 -1.88 -9.47
CA ILE A 136 4.09 -1.44 -8.68
C ILE A 136 4.18 -2.21 -7.35
N LEU A 137 3.06 -2.39 -6.66
CA LEU A 137 3.01 -3.09 -5.38
C LEU A 137 3.18 -4.60 -5.52
N GLY A 138 2.77 -5.19 -6.63
CA GLY A 138 2.96 -6.61 -6.93
C GLY A 138 4.43 -7.01 -6.81
N GLU A 139 5.36 -6.21 -7.31
CA GLU A 139 6.79 -6.48 -7.17
C GLU A 139 7.28 -6.52 -5.72
N HIS A 140 6.59 -5.82 -4.82
CA HIS A 140 6.98 -5.68 -3.41
C HIS A 140 6.19 -6.58 -2.46
N GLU A 141 4.97 -6.96 -2.83
CA GLU A 141 4.02 -7.69 -1.99
C GLU A 141 3.60 -9.05 -2.57
N ALA A 142 4.05 -9.45 -3.78
CA ALA A 142 3.66 -10.72 -4.42
C ALA A 142 3.84 -11.96 -3.54
N SER A 143 4.86 -11.97 -2.67
CA SER A 143 5.08 -13.09 -1.75
C SER A 143 4.08 -13.17 -0.59
N LEU A 144 3.29 -12.12 -0.38
CA LEU A 144 2.38 -11.92 0.74
C LEU A 144 0.90 -11.97 0.33
N LEU A 145 0.63 -12.00 -0.98
CA LEU A 145 -0.72 -12.10 -1.54
C LEU A 145 -1.21 -13.55 -1.45
N THR A 146 -2.34 -13.75 -0.78
CA THR A 146 -3.08 -15.01 -0.92
C THR A 146 -4.04 -14.88 -2.10
N PRO A 147 -4.37 -15.99 -2.77
CA PRO A 147 -5.38 -15.98 -3.83
C PRO A 147 -6.74 -15.42 -3.37
N LEU A 148 -7.10 -15.63 -2.10
CA LEU A 148 -8.28 -15.05 -1.46
C LEU A 148 -8.25 -13.50 -1.45
N MET A 149 -7.09 -12.90 -1.17
CA MET A 149 -6.92 -11.44 -1.15
C MET A 149 -7.08 -10.82 -2.55
N CYS A 150 -6.61 -11.51 -3.59
CA CYS A 150 -6.80 -11.10 -4.97
C CYS A 150 -8.27 -11.25 -5.42
N ALA A 151 -8.93 -12.36 -5.08
CA ALA A 151 -10.32 -12.64 -5.43
C ALA A 151 -11.30 -11.68 -4.74
N ALA A 152 -11.08 -11.38 -3.45
CA ALA A 152 -11.92 -10.44 -2.70
C ALA A 152 -11.80 -8.99 -3.20
N ALA A 153 -10.64 -8.61 -3.75
CA ALA A 153 -10.39 -7.26 -4.22
C ALA A 153 -10.94 -6.97 -5.63
N ALA A 154 -11.17 -8.01 -6.44
CA ALA A 154 -11.57 -7.89 -7.84
C ALA A 154 -13.08 -7.71 -8.07
N GLU A 155 -13.93 -7.80 -7.02
CA GLU A 155 -15.42 -7.78 -7.09
C GLU A 155 -16.06 -8.77 -8.11
N GLY A 156 -15.28 -9.61 -8.78
CA GLY A 156 -15.71 -10.54 -9.83
C GLY A 156 -15.00 -11.87 -9.73
N ILE A 157 -15.53 -12.78 -8.91
CA ILE A 157 -15.07 -14.18 -8.84
C ILE A 157 -15.74 -14.98 -9.97
N GLU A 158 -15.38 -14.68 -11.22
CA GLU A 158 -15.58 -15.60 -12.34
C GLU A 158 -14.26 -15.90 -13.08
N GLU A 159 -13.15 -15.22 -12.74
CA GLU A 159 -11.88 -15.39 -13.47
C GLU A 159 -10.71 -15.93 -12.62
N ALA A 160 -10.87 -16.06 -11.30
CA ALA A 160 -9.81 -16.55 -10.41
C ALA A 160 -9.74 -18.08 -10.28
N GLY A 161 -10.78 -18.80 -10.72
CA GLY A 161 -10.91 -20.26 -10.60
C GLY A 161 -9.79 -21.11 -11.23
N PRO A 162 -9.15 -20.73 -12.36
CA PRO A 162 -8.13 -21.58 -12.99
C PRO A 162 -6.74 -21.52 -12.33
N HIS A 163 -6.55 -20.71 -11.28
CA HIS A 163 -5.22 -20.37 -10.74
C HIS A 163 -5.05 -20.64 -9.24
N LEU A 164 -6.05 -21.26 -8.64
CA LEU A 164 -6.03 -21.80 -7.28
C LEU A 164 -5.51 -23.23 -7.34
N SER A 165 -4.61 -23.62 -6.43
CA SER A 165 -4.25 -25.04 -6.31
C SER A 165 -5.45 -25.87 -5.85
N ASP A 166 -5.44 -27.19 -6.07
CA ASP A 166 -6.52 -28.07 -5.60
C ASP A 166 -6.71 -27.98 -4.07
N GLU A 167 -5.66 -27.63 -3.32
CA GLU A 167 -5.69 -27.37 -1.88
C GLU A 167 -6.38 -26.03 -1.56
N ASP A 168 -6.08 -24.96 -2.33
CA ASP A 168 -6.75 -23.67 -2.20
C ASP A 168 -8.24 -23.73 -2.58
N MET A 169 -8.60 -24.61 -3.54
CA MET A 169 -9.98 -24.89 -3.95
C MET A 169 -10.75 -25.71 -2.90
N ALA A 170 -10.07 -26.61 -2.19
CA ALA A 170 -10.67 -27.39 -1.09
C ALA A 170 -11.02 -26.51 0.11
N GLU A 171 -10.13 -25.58 0.51
CA GLU A 171 -10.45 -24.57 1.53
C GLU A 171 -11.58 -23.62 1.08
N PHE A 172 -11.64 -23.27 -0.21
CA PHE A 172 -12.73 -22.51 -0.81
C PHE A 172 -14.09 -23.20 -0.64
N SER A 173 -14.13 -24.52 -0.81
CA SER A 173 -15.36 -25.31 -0.71
C SER A 173 -15.89 -25.44 0.73
N ASP A 174 -15.00 -25.50 1.73
CA ASP A 174 -15.38 -25.62 3.14
C ASP A 174 -15.84 -24.27 3.74
N ILE A 175 -15.28 -23.15 3.28
CA ILE A 175 -15.64 -21.79 3.75
C ILE A 175 -17.04 -21.38 3.26
N PHE A 176 -17.40 -21.67 2.00
CA PHE A 176 -18.74 -21.37 1.46
C PHE A 176 -19.82 -22.39 1.88
N ASN A 177 -19.44 -23.56 2.38
CA ASN A 177 -20.38 -24.56 2.87
C ASN A 177 -20.81 -24.35 4.34
N ASN A 178 -20.17 -23.44 5.09
CA ASN A 178 -20.32 -23.40 6.54
C ASN A 178 -20.63 -22.03 7.16
N ASP A 179 -21.39 -21.16 6.48
CA ASP A 179 -22.54 -20.48 7.12
C ASP A 179 -23.40 -19.60 6.17
N LEU A 180 -24.70 -19.90 6.18
CA LEU A 180 -25.89 -19.05 5.95
C LEU A 180 -25.82 -17.93 4.89
N TYR A 181 -26.31 -18.18 3.67
CA TYR A 181 -27.09 -17.30 2.77
C TYR A 181 -27.05 -18.01 1.39
N LEU A 182 -28.05 -18.75 0.92
CA LEU A 182 -29.45 -18.39 0.68
C LEU A 182 -30.27 -19.69 0.57
N GLY A 183 -31.41 -19.71 1.26
CA GLY A 183 -32.45 -20.68 0.94
C GLY A 183 -32.99 -20.42 -0.47
N GLY A 184 -32.99 -21.47 -1.28
CA GLY A 184 -33.83 -21.60 -2.48
C GLY A 184 -33.45 -20.69 -3.65
N LEU A 185 -32.80 -21.25 -4.67
CA LEU A 185 -33.24 -21.31 -6.06
C LEU A 185 -32.34 -22.31 -6.82
N GLY A 186 -32.93 -23.05 -7.75
CA GLY A 186 -32.43 -24.33 -8.26
C GLY A 186 -31.14 -24.28 -9.10
N HIS A 187 -30.56 -25.46 -9.24
CA HIS A 187 -29.47 -25.83 -10.14
C HIS A 187 -29.40 -24.99 -11.43
N THR A 188 -28.31 -24.25 -11.60
CA THR A 188 -27.72 -24.00 -12.92
C THR A 188 -26.57 -24.98 -13.13
N PRO A 189 -26.37 -25.54 -14.34
CA PRO A 189 -25.22 -26.39 -14.63
C PRO A 189 -23.95 -25.53 -14.63
N ASP A 190 -22.89 -26.10 -14.05
CA ASP A 190 -21.55 -25.55 -13.95
C ASP A 190 -21.05 -24.98 -15.31
N PRO A 191 -20.68 -23.68 -15.42
CA PRO A 191 -20.25 -23.05 -16.67
C PRO A 191 -18.84 -23.47 -17.13
N TRP A 192 -18.18 -24.37 -16.39
CA TRP A 192 -16.80 -24.79 -16.61
C TRP A 192 -16.73 -26.22 -17.16
N VAL A 193 -16.06 -26.40 -18.30
CA VAL A 193 -15.76 -27.73 -18.88
C VAL A 193 -14.29 -28.05 -18.64
N ARG A 194 -14.01 -29.25 -18.10
CA ARG A 194 -12.67 -29.77 -17.85
C ARG A 194 -12.17 -30.56 -19.07
N GLU A 195 -11.15 -30.07 -19.75
CA GLU A 195 -10.38 -30.82 -20.76
C GLU A 195 -8.88 -30.72 -20.42
N ASP A 196 -8.19 -31.85 -20.38
CA ASP A 196 -6.72 -31.94 -20.24
C ASP A 196 -6.10 -31.02 -19.19
N SER A 197 -6.69 -31.01 -17.98
CA SER A 197 -6.25 -30.23 -16.81
C SER A 197 -6.39 -28.71 -16.94
N ILE A 198 -7.23 -28.22 -17.85
CA ILE A 198 -7.57 -26.80 -18.02
C ILE A 198 -9.09 -26.63 -17.90
N PHE A 199 -9.54 -25.62 -17.15
CA PHE A 199 -10.94 -25.21 -17.08
C PHE A 199 -11.17 -24.02 -18.02
N ILE A 200 -12.07 -24.21 -18.98
CA ILE A 200 -12.32 -23.22 -20.05
C ILE A 200 -13.71 -22.62 -19.84
N HIS A 201 -13.79 -21.32 -19.57
CA HIS A 201 -15.05 -20.58 -19.61
C HIS A 201 -15.45 -20.37 -21.08
N ARG A 202 -16.71 -20.63 -21.42
CA ARG A 202 -17.19 -20.67 -22.81
C ARG A 202 -17.12 -19.32 -23.57
N GLN A 203 -16.67 -18.24 -22.93
CA GLN A 203 -16.70 -16.87 -23.49
C GLN A 203 -15.45 -15.98 -23.28
N CYS A 204 -14.34 -16.40 -22.68
CA CYS A 204 -13.17 -15.51 -22.49
C CYS A 204 -12.12 -15.61 -23.62
N THR A 205 -11.69 -14.46 -24.16
CA THR A 205 -10.57 -14.35 -25.13
C THR A 205 -9.33 -13.69 -24.50
N PRO A 206 -8.10 -14.11 -24.83
CA PRO A 206 -6.92 -13.96 -23.96
C PRO A 206 -6.15 -12.62 -24.06
N SER A 207 -6.74 -11.53 -24.58
CA SER A 207 -5.96 -10.39 -25.07
C SER A 207 -5.89 -9.13 -24.18
N GLU A 208 -6.68 -9.00 -23.11
CA GLU A 208 -6.89 -7.65 -22.54
C GLU A 208 -6.32 -7.40 -21.13
N ASP A 209 -5.98 -8.43 -20.34
CA ASP A 209 -5.67 -8.19 -18.91
C ASP A 209 -4.21 -8.47 -18.51
N LYS A 210 -3.41 -7.39 -18.39
CA LYS A 210 -1.98 -7.46 -18.06
C LYS A 210 -1.71 -7.70 -16.58
N ALA A 211 -2.63 -7.30 -15.69
CA ALA A 211 -2.46 -7.47 -14.26
C ALA A 211 -2.56 -8.96 -13.87
N CYS A 212 -3.49 -9.69 -14.50
CA CYS A 212 -3.64 -11.14 -14.33
C CYS A 212 -2.37 -11.90 -14.77
N ARG A 213 -1.71 -11.45 -15.84
CA ARG A 213 -0.48 -12.07 -16.36
C ARG A 213 0.72 -11.99 -15.40
N VAL A 214 0.84 -10.91 -14.62
CA VAL A 214 1.93 -10.73 -13.64
C VAL A 214 1.79 -11.70 -12.46
N CYS A 215 0.56 -11.93 -11.98
CA CYS A 215 0.30 -12.96 -10.97
C CYS A 215 0.58 -14.38 -11.51
N LEU A 216 0.26 -14.63 -12.78
CA LEU A 216 0.43 -15.94 -13.43
C LEU A 216 1.87 -16.38 -13.63
N GLU A 217 2.74 -15.48 -14.13
CA GLU A 217 4.13 -15.82 -14.43
C GLU A 217 4.96 -16.08 -13.16
N GLN A 218 4.63 -15.40 -12.05
CA GLN A 218 5.35 -15.53 -10.79
C GLN A 218 4.87 -16.72 -9.94
N GLY A 219 3.58 -17.08 -10.00
CA GLY A 219 3.05 -18.30 -9.37
C GLY A 219 3.67 -19.58 -9.95
N ASN A 220 3.87 -19.62 -11.27
CA ASN A 220 4.44 -20.78 -11.95
C ASN A 220 5.94 -21.01 -11.64
N SER A 221 6.66 -19.97 -11.20
CA SER A 221 8.08 -20.05 -10.80
C SER A 221 8.28 -20.67 -9.41
N ARG A 222 7.21 -20.88 -8.62
CA ARG A 222 7.25 -21.57 -7.32
C ARG A 222 7.01 -23.08 -7.41
N MET A 223 6.65 -23.59 -8.59
CA MET A 223 6.27 -25.01 -8.80
C MET A 223 7.36 -25.86 -9.50
N SER A 224 8.61 -25.36 -9.60
CA SER A 224 9.76 -26.11 -10.16
C SER A 224 10.81 -26.45 -9.13
#